data_AF-A0A4Q3R7P7-F1
#
_entry.id   AF-A0A4Q3R7P7-F1
#
_cell.length_a   1.000
_cell.length_b   1.000
_cell.length_c   1.000
_cell.angle_alpha   90.00
_cell.angle_beta   90.00
_cell.angle_gamma   90.00
#
_symmetry.space_group_name_H-M   'P 1'
#
loop_
_entity.id
_entity.type
_entity.pdbx_description
1 polymer ?
#
loop_
_entity_poly.entity_id
_entity_poly.type
_entity_poly.pdbx_seq_one_letter_code
_entity_poly.pdbx_strand_id
1 'polypeptide(L)'
;MGKFQIISENARHRFVHFFYFTGMLKRMLTIFLLVNAFFCLAQKSISPNELAAFIQQKGDSIQKNQKLPGLFVGVADGGRRQYFSFGCAVPDKKIGFDSTTLFEAGSITKTFTAYIVEAVLEEKGIPDSASILPYLPDSVQANSSLAGVTFRSLLNHTSGLPRLPANIDLSSQTPYDTYTLND
;
A
#
# COMPACT_ATOMS: atom_id res chain seq x y z
N MET A 1 -73.29 -37.90 1.50
CA MET A 1 -72.10 -38.79 1.46
C MET A 1 -71.19 -38.35 0.32
N GLY A 2 -69.91 -38.04 0.56
CA GLY A 2 -68.95 -37.85 -0.56
C GLY A 2 -67.82 -36.82 -0.43
N LYS A 3 -67.72 -36.00 0.63
CA LYS A 3 -66.68 -34.93 0.70
C LYS A 3 -65.53 -35.14 1.70
N PHE A 4 -65.53 -36.20 2.51
CA PHE A 4 -64.49 -36.38 3.55
C PHE A 4 -63.31 -37.28 3.16
N GLN A 5 -63.39 -38.02 2.05
CA GLN A 5 -62.37 -39.03 1.71
C GLN A 5 -61.23 -38.50 0.81
N ILE A 6 -61.47 -37.44 0.04
CA ILE A 6 -60.48 -36.88 -0.92
C ILE A 6 -59.39 -36.04 -0.22
N ILE A 7 -59.65 -35.51 0.99
CA ILE A 7 -58.67 -34.69 1.72
C ILE A 7 -57.49 -35.56 2.24
N SER A 8 -57.74 -36.85 2.51
CA SER A 8 -56.77 -37.79 3.11
C SER A 8 -55.63 -38.21 2.16
N GLU A 9 -55.93 -38.48 0.88
CA GLU A 9 -54.90 -38.90 -0.09
C GLU A 9 -53.97 -37.76 -0.50
N ASN A 10 -54.53 -36.56 -0.69
CA ASN A 10 -53.74 -35.37 -1.02
C ASN A 10 -52.80 -34.97 0.14
N ALA A 11 -53.22 -35.19 1.40
CA ALA A 11 -52.38 -34.99 2.57
C ALA A 11 -51.20 -35.98 2.62
N ARG A 12 -51.43 -37.27 2.31
CA ARG A 12 -50.36 -38.29 2.30
C ARG A 12 -49.31 -38.05 1.21
N HIS A 13 -49.72 -37.70 -0.01
CA HIS A 13 -48.76 -37.36 -1.08
C HIS A 13 -47.92 -36.11 -0.75
N ARG A 14 -48.53 -35.09 -0.14
CA ARG A 14 -47.81 -33.89 0.31
C ARG A 14 -46.87 -34.18 1.50
N PHE A 15 -47.24 -35.12 2.37
CA PHE A 15 -46.40 -35.54 3.50
C PHE A 15 -45.15 -36.29 3.04
N VAL A 16 -45.29 -37.22 2.09
CA VAL A 16 -44.17 -37.96 1.52
C VAL A 16 -43.22 -37.02 0.75
N HIS A 17 -43.75 -36.11 -0.08
CA HIS A 17 -42.95 -35.07 -0.75
C HIS A 17 -42.21 -34.16 0.25
N PHE A 18 -42.83 -33.81 1.38
CA PHE A 18 -42.21 -33.00 2.43
C PHE A 18 -41.03 -33.72 3.11
N PHE A 19 -41.13 -35.03 3.36
CA PHE A 19 -40.03 -35.84 3.89
C PHE A 19 -38.85 -35.99 2.89
N TYR A 20 -39.13 -36.20 1.60
CA TYR A 20 -38.08 -36.22 0.58
C TYR A 20 -37.42 -34.84 0.38
N PHE A 21 -38.19 -33.76 0.42
CA PHE A 21 -37.69 -32.40 0.26
C PHE A 21 -36.78 -31.97 1.41
N THR A 22 -37.16 -32.28 2.65
CA THR A 22 -36.33 -31.99 3.84
C THR A 22 -35.07 -32.86 3.90
N GLY A 23 -35.14 -34.12 3.44
CA GLY A 23 -33.97 -34.99 3.27
C GLY A 23 -33.01 -34.50 2.18
N MET A 24 -33.54 -34.01 1.05
CA MET A 24 -32.76 -33.45 -0.07
C MET A 24 -32.08 -32.14 0.34
N LEU A 25 -32.78 -31.25 1.05
CA LEU A 25 -32.24 -29.98 1.53
C LEU A 25 -31.10 -30.17 2.54
N LYS A 26 -31.21 -31.16 3.45
CA LYS A 26 -30.13 -31.53 4.36
C LYS A 26 -28.88 -32.02 3.60
N ARG A 27 -29.05 -32.86 2.57
CA ARG A 27 -27.93 -33.33 1.74
C ARG A 27 -27.25 -32.19 0.96
N MET A 28 -28.03 -31.27 0.40
CA MET A 28 -27.50 -30.08 -0.28
C MET A 28 -26.72 -29.19 0.70
N LEU A 29 -27.23 -28.99 1.91
CA LEU A 29 -26.56 -28.22 2.95
C LEU A 29 -25.26 -28.90 3.42
N THR A 30 -25.26 -30.23 3.59
CA THR A 30 -24.06 -31.00 3.93
C THR A 30 -23.00 -30.90 2.82
N ILE A 31 -23.38 -31.01 1.55
CA ILE A 31 -22.46 -30.83 0.41
C ILE A 31 -21.91 -29.39 0.40
N PHE A 32 -22.76 -28.38 0.60
CA PHE A 32 -22.32 -26.98 0.66
C PHE A 32 -21.31 -26.73 1.78
N LEU A 33 -21.55 -27.29 2.98
CA LEU A 33 -20.62 -27.20 4.10
C LEU A 33 -19.30 -27.93 3.84
N LEU A 34 -19.35 -29.11 3.20
CA LEU A 34 -18.15 -29.86 2.80
C LEU A 34 -17.33 -29.12 1.74
N VAL A 35 -17.99 -28.51 0.75
CA VAL A 35 -17.31 -27.72 -0.30
C VAL A 35 -16.62 -26.50 0.31
N ASN A 36 -17.27 -25.78 1.25
CA ASN A 36 -16.64 -24.65 1.93
C ASN A 36 -15.45 -25.06 2.81
N ALA A 37 -15.52 -26.23 3.47
CA ALA A 37 -14.40 -26.76 4.25
C ALA A 37 -13.18 -27.08 3.37
N PHE A 38 -13.39 -27.57 2.14
CA PHE A 38 -12.31 -27.79 1.17
C PHE A 38 -11.62 -26.50 0.70
N PHE A 39 -12.37 -25.41 0.51
CA PHE A 39 -11.79 -24.11 0.12
C PHE A 39 -10.93 -23.48 1.22
N CYS A 40 -11.23 -23.74 2.50
CA CYS A 40 -10.46 -23.20 3.62
C CYS A 40 -9.06 -23.87 3.76
N LEU A 41 -8.91 -25.11 3.30
CA LEU A 41 -7.63 -25.84 3.33
C LEU A 41 -6.73 -25.54 2.12
N ALA A 42 -7.25 -24.86 1.09
CA ALA A 42 -6.53 -24.57 -0.15
C ALA A 42 -5.82 -23.21 -0.17
N GLN A 43 -5.81 -22.46 0.93
CA GLN A 43 -4.98 -21.26 1.04
C GLN A 43 -3.51 -21.67 1.14
N LYS A 44 -2.88 -21.83 -0.03
CA LYS A 44 -1.42 -22.00 -0.13
C LYS A 44 -0.77 -20.69 0.32
N SER A 45 -0.35 -20.61 1.58
CA SER A 45 0.58 -19.57 2.01
C SER A 45 1.88 -19.77 1.27
N ILE A 46 2.41 -18.72 0.62
CA ILE A 46 3.75 -18.77 0.04
C ILE A 46 4.72 -19.11 1.17
N SER A 47 5.44 -20.21 1.02
CA SER A 47 6.45 -20.57 2.01
C SER A 47 7.59 -19.54 1.98
N PRO A 48 8.25 -19.25 3.12
CA PRO A 48 9.39 -18.33 3.14
C PRO A 48 10.48 -18.68 2.12
N ASN A 49 10.67 -19.96 1.84
CA ASN A 49 11.65 -20.43 0.85
C ASN A 49 11.21 -20.15 -0.60
N GLU A 50 9.93 -20.30 -0.92
CA GLU A 50 9.39 -19.93 -2.24
C GLU A 50 9.50 -18.42 -2.48
N LEU A 51 9.21 -17.61 -1.45
CA LEU A 51 9.37 -16.15 -1.53
C LEU A 51 10.84 -15.75 -1.73
N ALA A 52 11.75 -16.34 -0.96
CA ALA A 52 13.19 -16.08 -1.08
C ALA A 52 13.71 -16.45 -2.48
N ALA A 53 13.33 -17.61 -3.01
CA ALA A 53 13.71 -18.03 -4.35
C ALA A 53 13.16 -17.10 -5.44
N PHE A 54 11.91 -16.65 -5.30
CA PHE A 54 11.29 -15.69 -6.22
C PHE A 54 12.04 -14.35 -6.22
N ILE A 55 12.33 -13.81 -5.04
CA ILE A 55 13.05 -12.53 -4.89
C ILE A 55 14.46 -12.66 -5.46
N GLN A 56 15.15 -13.77 -5.18
CA GLN A 56 16.48 -14.01 -5.72
C GLN A 56 16.46 -14.00 -7.25
N GLN A 57 15.57 -14.80 -7.85
CA GLN A 57 15.45 -14.89 -9.31
C GLN A 57 15.12 -13.53 -9.95
N LYS A 58 14.19 -12.76 -9.35
CA LYS A 58 13.79 -11.46 -9.88
C LYS A 58 14.87 -10.40 -9.67
N GLY A 59 15.51 -10.37 -8.52
CA GLY A 59 16.58 -9.42 -8.23
C GLY A 59 17.78 -9.62 -9.14
N ASP A 60 18.22 -10.87 -9.37
CA ASP A 60 19.28 -11.20 -10.33
C ASP A 60 18.90 -10.74 -11.74
N SER A 61 17.66 -10.99 -12.17
CA SER A 61 17.17 -10.55 -13.47
C SER A 61 17.14 -9.02 -13.60
N ILE A 62 16.68 -8.30 -12.58
CA ILE A 62 16.58 -6.83 -12.60
C ILE A 62 17.99 -6.23 -12.60
N GLN A 63 18.86 -6.67 -11.69
CA GLN A 63 20.23 -6.18 -11.58
C GLN A 63 20.97 -6.32 -12.91
N LYS A 64 20.88 -7.50 -13.54
CA LYS A 64 21.53 -7.77 -14.83
C LYS A 64 20.90 -6.98 -15.98
N ASN A 65 19.57 -7.04 -16.14
CA ASN A 65 18.90 -6.47 -17.31
C ASN A 65 18.90 -4.94 -17.30
N GLN A 66 18.83 -4.33 -16.12
CA GLN A 66 18.89 -2.87 -15.95
C GLN A 66 20.33 -2.36 -15.75
N LYS A 67 21.33 -3.27 -15.76
CA LYS A 67 22.75 -2.96 -15.56
C LYS A 67 22.98 -2.14 -14.28
N LEU A 68 22.27 -2.48 -13.21
CA LEU A 68 22.42 -1.81 -11.92
C LEU A 68 23.77 -2.22 -11.29
N PRO A 69 24.52 -1.28 -10.70
CA PRO A 69 25.68 -1.62 -9.86
C PRO A 69 25.29 -2.58 -8.73
N GLY A 70 24.07 -2.43 -8.22
CA GLY A 70 23.51 -3.29 -7.22
C GLY A 70 22.06 -2.98 -6.86
N LEU A 71 21.44 -3.89 -6.12
CA LEU A 71 20.07 -3.81 -5.62
C LEU A 71 20.03 -4.43 -4.22
N PHE A 72 19.34 -3.77 -3.30
CA PHE A 72 19.10 -4.28 -1.95
C PHE A 72 17.60 -4.30 -1.67
N VAL A 73 17.09 -5.45 -1.21
CA VAL A 73 15.67 -5.68 -0.97
C VAL A 73 15.47 -6.14 0.47
N GLY A 74 14.68 -5.37 1.23
CA GLY A 74 14.18 -5.78 2.54
C GLY A 74 12.74 -6.24 2.47
N VAL A 75 12.42 -7.37 3.09
CA VAL A 75 11.05 -7.88 3.26
C VAL A 75 10.73 -7.93 4.74
N ALA A 76 9.61 -7.29 5.12
CA ALA A 76 9.07 -7.35 6.47
C ALA A 76 7.67 -7.99 6.43
N ASP A 77 7.51 -9.13 7.10
CA ASP A 77 6.25 -9.88 7.15
C ASP A 77 6.07 -10.58 8.51
N GLY A 78 4.96 -10.31 9.19
CA GLY A 78 4.64 -10.92 10.48
C GLY A 78 5.74 -10.74 11.55
N GLY A 79 6.41 -9.58 11.57
CA GLY A 79 7.53 -9.29 12.47
C GLY A 79 8.88 -9.89 12.05
N ARG A 80 8.92 -10.71 11.00
CA ARG A 80 10.15 -11.26 10.42
C ARG A 80 10.72 -10.29 9.40
N ARG A 81 12.05 -10.17 9.39
CA ARG A 81 12.78 -9.37 8.39
C ARG A 81 13.76 -10.27 7.63
N GLN A 82 13.75 -10.16 6.31
CA GLN A 82 14.71 -10.83 5.43
C GLN A 82 15.31 -9.80 4.48
N TYR A 83 16.58 -9.96 4.16
CA TYR A 83 17.32 -9.04 3.29
C TYR A 83 17.96 -9.82 2.15
N PHE A 84 17.91 -9.25 0.95
CA PHE A 84 18.45 -9.82 -0.27
C PHE A 84 19.34 -8.77 -0.93
N SER A 85 20.56 -9.17 -1.28
CA SER A 85 21.57 -8.29 -1.88
C SER A 85 21.95 -8.83 -3.25
N PHE A 86 22.01 -7.95 -4.24
CA PHE A 86 22.40 -8.24 -5.61
C PHE A 86 23.46 -7.22 -6.03
N GLY A 87 24.58 -7.67 -6.62
CA GLY A 87 25.67 -6.77 -6.98
C GLY A 87 26.42 -6.19 -5.77
N CYS A 88 26.89 -4.94 -5.86
CA CYS A 88 27.73 -4.30 -4.87
C CYS A 88 27.26 -2.87 -4.54
N ALA A 89 27.37 -2.49 -3.27
CA ALA A 89 27.19 -1.12 -2.79
C ALA A 89 28.33 -0.20 -3.26
N VAL A 90 29.56 -0.73 -3.25
CA VAL A 90 30.74 -0.03 -3.77
C VAL A 90 31.39 -0.91 -4.83
N PRO A 91 31.07 -0.73 -6.13
CA PRO A 91 31.54 -1.61 -7.20
C PRO A 91 33.06 -1.77 -7.24
N ASP A 92 33.80 -0.67 -7.13
CA ASP A 92 35.27 -0.68 -7.21
C ASP A 92 35.93 -1.45 -6.06
N LYS A 93 35.28 -1.46 -4.88
CA LYS A 93 35.77 -2.13 -3.68
C LYS A 93 35.13 -3.52 -3.49
N LYS A 94 34.21 -3.92 -4.38
CA LYS A 94 33.41 -5.15 -4.28
C LYS A 94 32.73 -5.34 -2.92
N ILE A 95 32.30 -4.24 -2.30
CA ILE A 95 31.57 -4.27 -1.02
C ILE A 95 30.10 -4.54 -1.33
N GLY A 96 29.54 -5.63 -0.78
CA GLY A 96 28.13 -5.98 -0.88
C GLY A 96 27.24 -5.07 -0.04
N PHE A 97 25.92 -5.17 -0.22
CA PHE A 97 24.96 -4.48 0.65
C PHE A 97 24.72 -5.26 1.93
N ASP A 98 24.42 -4.54 2.99
CA ASP A 98 23.90 -5.09 4.24
C ASP A 98 22.76 -4.22 4.78
N SER A 99 22.16 -4.64 5.89
CA SER A 99 21.03 -3.94 6.52
C SER A 99 21.39 -2.56 7.10
N THR A 100 22.67 -2.18 7.10
CA THR A 100 23.17 -0.89 7.58
C THR A 100 23.62 0.04 6.44
N THR A 101 23.57 -0.44 5.19
CA THR A 101 23.94 0.36 4.03
C THR A 101 22.97 1.53 3.86
N LEU A 102 23.52 2.74 3.72
CA LEU A 102 22.75 3.96 3.54
C LEU A 102 22.48 4.23 2.06
N PHE A 103 21.27 4.72 1.77
CA PHE A 103 20.83 5.12 0.44
C PHE A 103 20.22 6.51 0.51
N GLU A 104 20.32 7.26 -0.58
CA GLU A 104 19.53 8.48 -0.76
C GLU A 104 18.05 8.09 -0.92
N ALA A 105 17.23 8.48 0.06
CA ALA A 105 15.80 8.16 0.06
C ALA A 105 15.01 8.92 -1.02
N GLY A 106 15.55 10.05 -1.50
CA GLY A 106 14.90 10.88 -2.51
C GLY A 106 13.47 11.25 -2.11
N SER A 107 12.50 10.99 -2.99
CA SER A 107 11.10 11.33 -2.71
C SER A 107 10.42 10.49 -1.62
N ILE A 108 11.05 9.40 -1.14
CA ILE A 108 10.55 8.69 0.05
C ILE A 108 10.59 9.62 1.27
N THR A 109 11.52 10.57 1.35
CA THR A 109 11.58 11.58 2.43
C THR A 109 10.26 12.34 2.63
N LYS A 110 9.45 12.52 1.57
CA LYS A 110 8.16 13.22 1.64
C LYS A 110 7.17 12.55 2.58
N THR A 111 7.21 11.22 2.72
CA THR A 111 6.29 10.50 3.63
C THR A 111 6.59 10.84 5.09
N PHE A 112 7.87 10.97 5.44
CA PHE A 112 8.31 11.42 6.76
C PHE A 112 7.94 12.88 7.01
N THR A 113 8.19 13.77 6.04
CA THR A 113 7.79 15.19 6.14
C THR A 113 6.28 15.33 6.32
N ALA A 114 5.49 14.58 5.53
CA ALA A 114 4.03 14.60 5.65
C ALA A 114 3.56 14.15 7.03
N TYR A 115 4.13 13.06 7.56
CA TYR A 115 3.84 12.56 8.89
C TYR A 115 4.16 13.60 9.98
N ILE A 116 5.33 14.24 9.91
CA ILE A 116 5.74 15.27 10.87
C ILE A 116 4.79 16.48 10.81
N VAL A 117 4.43 16.94 9.61
CA VAL A 117 3.49 18.06 9.45
C VAL A 117 2.14 17.71 10.09
N GLU A 118 1.57 16.55 9.78
CA GLU A 118 0.27 16.15 10.32
C GLU A 118 0.30 16.00 11.84
N ALA A 119 1.35 15.40 12.40
CA ALA A 119 1.52 15.26 13.84
C ALA A 119 1.57 16.63 14.55
N VAL A 120 2.28 17.61 13.97
CA VAL A 120 2.35 18.98 14.52
C VAL A 120 1.01 19.71 14.40
N LEU A 121 0.28 19.52 13.30
CA LEU A 121 -1.05 20.10 13.10
C LEU A 121 -2.04 19.54 14.14
N GLU A 122 -2.02 18.23 14.36
CA GLU A 122 -2.84 17.55 15.37
C GLU A 122 -2.53 18.07 16.79
N GLU A 123 -1.25 18.11 17.17
CA GLU A 123 -0.81 18.62 18.48
C GLU A 123 -1.28 20.05 18.74
N LYS A 124 -1.29 20.90 17.69
CA LYS A 124 -1.69 22.30 17.77
C LYS A 124 -3.20 22.53 17.55
N GLY A 125 -3.98 21.49 17.25
CA GLY A 125 -5.40 21.61 16.94
C GLY A 125 -5.70 22.40 15.66
N ILE A 126 -4.77 22.38 14.71
CA ILE A 126 -4.91 23.06 13.41
C ILE A 126 -5.44 22.03 12.40
N PRO A 127 -6.58 22.27 11.72
CA PRO A 127 -7.02 21.37 10.66
C PRO A 127 -6.09 21.48 9.45
N ASP A 128 -5.81 20.36 8.79
CA ASP A 128 -5.02 20.32 7.54
C ASP A 128 -5.64 21.16 6.40
N SER A 129 -6.94 21.47 6.47
CA SER A 129 -7.61 22.41 5.56
C SER A 129 -7.29 23.88 5.83
N ALA A 130 -6.53 24.20 6.89
CA ALA A 130 -6.12 25.57 7.18
C ALA A 130 -5.16 26.10 6.09
N SER A 131 -5.21 27.41 5.87
CA SER A 131 -4.25 28.09 4.99
C SER A 131 -2.84 28.00 5.55
N ILE A 132 -1.85 27.89 4.66
CA ILE A 132 -0.43 27.91 5.06
C ILE A 132 0.09 29.31 5.35
N LEU A 133 -0.58 30.36 4.85
CA LEU A 133 -0.09 31.74 4.89
C LEU A 133 0.30 32.21 6.31
N PRO A 134 -0.49 31.98 7.37
CA PRO A 134 -0.14 32.45 8.72
C PRO A 134 1.16 31.85 9.29
N TYR A 135 1.73 30.84 8.63
CA TYR A 135 2.92 30.11 9.07
C TYR A 135 4.14 30.40 8.18
N LEU A 136 4.02 31.31 7.22
CA LEU A 136 5.10 31.72 6.32
C LEU A 136 5.69 33.08 6.72
N PRO A 137 6.92 33.42 6.27
CA PRO A 137 7.47 34.77 6.47
C PRO A 137 6.58 35.87 5.88
N ASP A 138 6.59 37.06 6.48
CA ASP A 138 5.76 38.20 6.05
C ASP A 138 5.96 38.57 4.57
N SER A 139 7.18 38.42 4.05
CA SER A 139 7.51 38.65 2.63
C SER A 139 6.74 37.74 1.68
N VAL A 140 6.39 36.53 2.12
CA VAL A 140 5.64 35.53 1.34
C VAL A 140 4.14 35.64 1.58
N GLN A 141 3.72 36.08 2.78
CA GLN A 141 2.31 36.24 3.14
C GLN A 141 1.55 37.17 2.20
N ALA A 142 2.22 38.19 1.65
CA ALA A 142 1.62 39.13 0.70
C ALA A 142 1.36 38.52 -0.70
N ASN A 143 1.81 37.29 -0.98
CA ASN A 143 1.62 36.67 -2.29
C ASN A 143 0.19 36.11 -2.45
N SER A 144 -0.63 36.84 -3.21
CA SER A 144 -2.01 36.47 -3.53
C SER A 144 -2.15 35.11 -4.24
N SER A 145 -1.10 34.63 -4.93
CA SER A 145 -1.11 33.33 -5.60
C SER A 145 -1.16 32.16 -4.60
N LEU A 146 -0.82 32.40 -3.34
CA LEU A 146 -0.82 31.38 -2.27
C LEU A 146 -2.11 31.38 -1.44
N ALA A 147 -3.06 32.29 -1.70
CA ALA A 147 -4.27 32.47 -0.89
C ALA A 147 -5.13 31.19 -0.77
N GLY A 148 -5.12 30.34 -1.81
CA GLY A 148 -5.85 29.07 -1.82
C GLY A 148 -5.06 27.85 -1.34
N VAL A 149 -3.79 28.01 -0.95
CA VAL A 149 -2.94 26.87 -0.56
C VAL A 149 -3.16 26.52 0.91
N THR A 150 -3.40 25.24 1.16
CA THR A 150 -3.63 24.66 2.49
C THR A 150 -2.57 23.60 2.78
N PHE A 151 -2.43 23.18 4.05
CA PHE A 151 -1.55 22.06 4.37
C PHE A 151 -1.94 20.81 3.59
N ARG A 152 -3.23 20.49 3.54
CA ARG A 152 -3.77 19.36 2.77
C ARG A 152 -3.35 19.41 1.31
N SER A 153 -3.45 20.58 0.66
CA SER A 153 -3.13 20.69 -0.76
C SER A 153 -1.62 20.55 -1.05
N LEU A 154 -0.75 20.89 -0.09
CA LEU A 154 0.66 20.54 -0.16
C LEU A 154 0.90 19.03 0.02
N LEU A 155 0.28 18.43 1.04
CA LEU A 155 0.47 17.03 1.42
C LEU A 155 0.00 16.04 0.33
N ASN A 156 -0.99 16.42 -0.48
CA ASN A 156 -1.55 15.58 -1.55
C ASN A 156 -1.23 16.07 -2.98
N HIS A 157 -0.31 17.02 -3.14
CA HIS A 157 0.10 17.58 -4.44
C HIS A 157 -1.03 18.23 -5.25
N THR A 158 -1.99 18.90 -4.61
CA THR A 158 -3.08 19.65 -5.27
C THR A 158 -3.01 21.16 -5.08
N SER A 159 -1.91 21.69 -4.54
CA SER A 159 -1.72 23.13 -4.31
C SER A 159 -1.63 23.98 -5.58
N GLY A 160 -1.33 23.37 -6.73
CA GLY A 160 -1.08 24.08 -7.98
C GLY A 160 0.31 24.71 -8.09
N LEU A 161 1.19 24.48 -7.12
CA LEU A 161 2.58 24.94 -7.19
C LEU A 161 3.36 24.20 -8.29
N PRO A 162 4.29 24.87 -8.99
CA PRO A 162 5.14 24.23 -9.97
C PRO A 162 6.03 23.18 -9.30
N ARG A 163 6.36 22.11 -10.04
CA ARG A 163 7.24 21.05 -9.55
C ARG A 163 8.62 21.58 -9.14
N LEU A 164 9.12 22.57 -9.86
CA LEU A 164 10.44 23.16 -9.68
C LEU A 164 10.34 24.68 -9.72
N PRO A 165 11.18 25.40 -8.97
CA PRO A 165 11.33 26.84 -9.11
C PRO A 165 11.80 27.20 -10.52
N ALA A 166 11.41 28.37 -11.03
CA ALA A 166 11.84 28.83 -12.35
C ALA A 166 13.34 29.21 -12.40
N ASN A 167 13.94 29.47 -11.24
CA ASN A 167 15.34 29.91 -11.09
C ASN A 167 16.31 28.77 -10.72
N ILE A 168 15.86 27.50 -10.75
CA ILE A 168 16.72 26.37 -10.41
C ILE A 168 17.65 26.00 -11.57
N ASP A 169 18.94 25.81 -11.29
CA ASP A 169 19.91 25.32 -12.27
C ASP A 169 20.01 23.79 -12.20
N LEU A 170 19.34 23.12 -13.13
CA LEU A 170 19.35 21.65 -13.23
C LEU A 170 20.64 21.07 -13.82
N SER A 171 21.58 21.90 -14.26
CA SER A 171 22.89 21.43 -14.73
C SER A 171 23.88 21.17 -13.58
N SER A 172 23.61 21.75 -12.40
CA SER A 172 24.39 21.50 -11.18
C SER A 172 24.11 20.11 -10.59
N GLN A 173 25.15 19.47 -10.03
CA GLN A 173 24.97 18.26 -9.22
C GLN A 173 24.25 18.55 -7.90
N THR A 174 24.32 19.78 -7.43
CA THR A 174 23.67 20.29 -6.23
C THR A 174 22.79 21.48 -6.59
N PRO A 175 21.64 21.25 -7.25
CA PRO A 175 20.82 22.30 -7.86
C PRO A 175 20.14 23.24 -6.84
N TYR A 176 20.34 23.00 -5.54
CA TYR A 176 19.79 23.80 -4.44
C TYR A 176 20.82 24.65 -3.70
N ASP A 177 22.13 24.49 -3.97
CA ASP A 177 23.19 25.14 -3.20
C ASP A 177 23.25 26.67 -3.39
N THR A 178 22.58 27.17 -4.43
CA THR A 178 22.50 28.62 -4.72
C THR A 178 21.42 29.32 -3.90
N TYR A 179 20.52 28.59 -3.22
CA TYR A 179 19.50 29.19 -2.37
C TYR A 179 20.08 29.58 -1.00
N THR A 180 19.74 30.77 -0.57
CA THR A 180 20.09 31.39 0.71
C THR A 180 18.84 31.68 1.53
N LEU A 181 19.00 32.12 2.78
CA LEU A 181 17.88 32.52 3.64
C LEU A 181 17.09 33.73 3.10
N ASN A 182 17.63 34.45 2.11
CA ASN A 182 17.04 35.67 1.57
C ASN A 182 16.35 35.45 0.20
N ASP A 183 16.41 34.24 -0.36
CA ASP A 183 15.68 33.85 -1.57
C ASP A 183 14.24 33.41 -1.24
#